data_AF-A0A9C8KBA2-F1
#
_entry.id   AF-A0A9C8KBA2-F1
#
_cell.length_a   1.000
_cell.length_b   1.000
_cell.length_c   1.000
_cell.angle_alpha   90.00
_cell.angle_beta   90.00
_cell.angle_gamma   90.00
#
_symmetry.space_group_name_H-M   'P 1'
#
loop_
_entity.id
_entity.type
_entity.pdbx_description
1 polymer ?
#
loop_
_entity_poly.entity_id
_entity_poly.type
_entity_poly.pdbx_seq_one_letter_code
_entity_poly.pdbx_strand_id
1 'polypeptide(L)'
;MPYKHKEIEKRYFTIREVAKKLNVATSLLRFWEEEFDQIHPKKNKKGNRQYSPDDVRWIGRIYHLVKVRGFQLWGARKELKIEAAENISILIAGK
;
A
#
# COMPACT_ATOMS: atom_id res chain seq x y z
N MET A 1 22.07 -10.73 30.17
CA MET A 1 21.35 -9.49 29.81
C MET A 1 20.44 -9.82 28.62
N PRO A 2 19.12 -9.56 28.66
CA PRO A 2 18.27 -9.85 27.51
C PRO A 2 18.52 -8.78 26.44
N TYR A 3 19.07 -9.21 25.30
CA TYR A 3 19.23 -8.36 24.13
C TYR A 3 17.83 -7.93 23.67
N LYS A 4 17.53 -6.63 23.80
CA LYS A 4 16.31 -6.01 23.29
C LYS A 4 16.32 -6.21 21.78
N HIS A 5 15.53 -7.15 21.27
CA HIS A 5 15.35 -7.36 19.84
C HIS A 5 14.70 -6.08 19.29
N LYS A 6 15.51 -5.21 18.69
CA LYS A 6 15.00 -4.08 17.91
C LYS A 6 14.37 -4.71 16.69
N GLU A 7 13.04 -4.70 16.61
CA GLU A 7 12.34 -5.17 15.41
C GLU A 7 12.90 -4.38 14.22
N ILE A 8 13.62 -5.08 13.34
CA ILE A 8 14.13 -4.49 12.11
C ILE A 8 12.90 -4.34 11.23
N GLU A 9 12.25 -3.18 11.30
CA GLU A 9 11.15 -2.84 10.41
C GLU A 9 11.65 -2.93 8.96
N LYS A 10 11.13 -3.91 8.22
CA LYS A 10 11.45 -4.07 6.81
C LYS A 10 11.03 -2.80 6.07
N ARG A 11 12.03 -2.10 5.52
CA ARG A 11 11.82 -0.84 4.80
C ARG A 11 11.14 -1.03 3.44
N TYR A 12 11.24 -2.20 2.84
CA TYR A 12 10.64 -2.50 1.55
C TYR A 12 10.10 -3.93 1.49
N PHE A 13 8.99 -4.10 0.79
CA PHE A 13 8.35 -5.38 0.52
C PHE A 13 8.38 -5.68 -0.97
N THR A 14 8.47 -6.96 -1.33
CA THR A 14 8.35 -7.42 -2.71
C THR A 14 6.88 -7.68 -3.07
N ILE A 15 6.56 -7.68 -4.37
CA ILE A 15 5.19 -7.98 -4.84
C ILE A 15 4.69 -9.34 -4.34
N ARG A 16 5.59 -10.33 -4.22
CA ARG A 16 5.24 -11.66 -3.71
C ARG A 16 4.91 -11.65 -2.22
N GLU A 17 5.65 -10.89 -1.42
CA GLU A 17 5.37 -10.75 0.00
C GLU A 17 4.02 -10.05 0.23
N VAL A 18 3.74 -8.97 -0.50
CA VAL A 18 2.47 -8.25 -0.41
C VAL A 18 1.30 -9.13 -0.87
N ALA A 19 1.45 -9.83 -2.00
CA ALA A 19 0.45 -10.77 -2.51
C ALA A 19 0.15 -11.88 -1.50
N LYS A 20 1.18 -12.46 -0.87
CA LYS A 20 1.03 -13.49 0.15
C LYS A 20 0.33 -12.96 1.41
N LYS A 21 0.64 -11.73 1.84
CA LYS A 21 0.01 -11.10 3.02
C LYS A 21 -1.50 -10.89 2.84
N LEU A 22 -1.93 -10.56 1.63
CA LEU A 22 -3.34 -10.27 1.32
C LEU A 22 -4.07 -11.47 0.68
N ASN A 23 -3.37 -12.58 0.46
CA ASN A 23 -3.85 -13.75 -0.25
C ASN A 23 -4.47 -13.40 -1.62
N VAL A 24 -3.78 -12.57 -2.40
CA VAL A 24 -4.21 -12.14 -3.74
C VAL A 24 -3.17 -12.52 -4.80
N ALA A 25 -3.60 -12.55 -6.06
CA ALA A 25 -2.68 -12.75 -7.17
C ALA A 25 -1.73 -11.55 -7.34
N THR A 26 -0.48 -11.81 -7.73
CA THR A 26 0.48 -10.74 -8.03
C THR A 26 0.05 -9.89 -9.24
N SER A 27 -0.72 -10.45 -10.19
CA SER A 27 -1.32 -9.71 -11.30
C SER A 27 -2.30 -8.64 -10.83
N LEU A 28 -3.07 -8.93 -9.77
CA LEU A 28 -4.03 -7.95 -9.21
C LEU A 28 -3.31 -6.74 -8.61
N LEU A 29 -2.18 -6.97 -7.94
CA LEU A 29 -1.37 -5.87 -7.41
C LEU A 29 -0.80 -4.99 -8.53
N ARG A 30 -0.33 -5.59 -9.64
CA ARG A 30 0.14 -4.82 -10.81
C ARG A 30 -0.99 -4.00 -11.43
N PHE A 31 -2.18 -4.57 -11.51
CA PHE A 31 -3.34 -3.86 -11.99
C PHE A 31 -3.69 -2.68 -11.08
N TRP A 32 -3.64 -2.86 -9.76
CA TRP A 32 -3.85 -1.76 -8.81
C TRP A 32 -2.76 -0.68 -8.88
N GLU A 33 -1.51 -1.01 -9.21
CA GLU A 33 -0.47 -0.01 -9.47
C GLU A 33 -0.84 0.93 -10.63
N GLU A 34 -1.54 0.43 -11.65
CA GLU A 34 -1.99 1.24 -12.80
C GLU A 34 -3.28 2.01 -12.50
N GLU A 35 -4.12 1.48 -11.62
CA GLU A 35 -5.43 2.06 -11.30
C GLU A 35 -5.38 3.12 -10.19
N PHE A 36 -4.42 3.08 -9.27
CA PHE A 36 -4.42 3.92 -8.07
C PHE A 36 -3.16 4.77 -7.95
N ASP A 37 -3.34 6.09 -8.08
CA ASP A 37 -2.29 7.11 -7.96
C ASP A 37 -1.60 7.12 -6.56
N GLN A 38 -2.17 6.46 -5.56
CA GLN A 38 -1.60 6.38 -4.21
C GLN A 38 -0.48 5.33 -4.10
N ILE A 39 -0.35 4.43 -5.07
CA ILE A 39 0.62 3.33 -5.04
C ILE A 39 1.69 3.56 -6.10
N HIS A 40 2.93 3.76 -5.68
CA HIS A 40 4.04 4.04 -6.59
C HIS A 40 5.30 3.25 -6.18
N PRO A 41 5.27 1.90 -6.36
CA PRO A 41 6.40 1.07 -5.96
C PRO A 41 7.64 1.43 -6.77
N LYS A 42 8.75 1.65 -6.06
CA LYS A 42 10.03 1.91 -6.70
C LYS A 42 10.55 0.64 -7.35
N LYS A 43 11.17 0.77 -8.52
CA LYS A 43 11.92 -0.34 -9.13
C LYS A 43 13.35 -0.33 -8.60
N ASN A 44 13.85 -1.49 -8.18
CA ASN A 44 15.26 -1.62 -7.81
C ASN A 44 16.16 -1.72 -9.07
N LYS A 45 17.48 -1.78 -8.88
CA LYS A 45 18.47 -1.91 -9.97
C LYS A 45 18.24 -3.14 -10.88
N LYS A 46 17.52 -4.16 -10.41
CA LYS A 46 17.16 -5.38 -11.16
C LYS A 46 15.77 -5.31 -11.80
N GLY A 47 15.06 -4.18 -11.71
CA GLY A 47 13.71 -4.01 -12.26
C GLY A 47 12.57 -4.58 -11.39
N ASN A 48 12.86 -5.08 -10.19
CA ASN A 48 11.86 -5.62 -9.28
C ASN A 48 11.17 -4.50 -8.49
N ARG A 49 9.85 -4.62 -8.32
CA ARG A 49 9.02 -3.69 -7.53
C ARG A 49 9.36 -3.81 -6.05
N GLN A 50 9.56 -2.66 -5.41
CA GLN A 50 9.74 -2.50 -3.98
C GLN A 50 8.65 -1.57 -3.46
N TYR A 51 7.76 -2.14 -2.66
CA TYR A 51 6.68 -1.41 -1.98
C TYR A 51 7.22 -0.89 -0.66
N SER A 52 7.08 0.40 -0.43
CA SER A 52 7.29 1.01 0.87
C SER A 52 6.20 0.55 1.86
N PRO A 53 6.38 0.76 3.18
CA PRO A 53 5.32 0.52 4.14
C PRO A 53 4.05 1.32 3.81
N ASP A 54 4.20 2.52 3.26
CA ASP A 54 3.10 3.40 2.85
C ASP A 54 2.33 2.80 1.68
N ASP A 55 3.03 2.29 0.66
CA ASP A 55 2.39 1.58 -0.46
C ASP A 55 1.60 0.38 0.07
N VAL A 56 2.17 -0.39 1.01
CA VAL A 56 1.49 -1.56 1.59
C VAL A 56 0.24 -1.14 2.38
N ARG A 57 0.26 0.00 3.08
CA ARG A 57 -0.93 0.54 3.75
C ARG A 57 -2.02 0.89 2.74
N TRP A 58 -1.69 1.59 1.65
CA TRP A 58 -2.65 1.93 0.61
C TRP A 58 -3.22 0.70 -0.10
N ILE A 59 -2.38 -0.30 -0.40
CA ILE A 59 -2.83 -1.58 -0.97
C ILE A 59 -3.81 -2.29 -0.02
N GLY A 60 -3.51 -2.32 1.28
CA GLY A 60 -4.43 -2.87 2.29
C GLY A 60 -5.77 -2.14 2.32
N ARG A 61 -5.74 -0.82 2.16
CA ARG A 61 -6.96 0.00 2.08
C ARG A 61 -7.79 -0.31 0.84
N ILE A 62 -7.16 -0.41 -0.33
CA ILE A 62 -7.85 -0.81 -1.58
C ILE A 62 -8.45 -2.20 -1.43
N TYR A 63 -7.69 -3.15 -0.86
CA TYR A 63 -8.20 -4.49 -0.60
C TYR A 63 -9.47 -4.46 0.23
N HIS A 64 -9.48 -3.70 1.33
CA HIS A 64 -10.66 -3.57 2.17
C HIS A 64 -11.85 -2.96 1.42
N LEU A 65 -11.63 -1.90 0.63
CA LEU A 65 -12.70 -1.26 -0.14
C LEU A 65 -13.28 -2.21 -1.21
N VAL A 66 -12.41 -2.85 -2.00
CA VAL A 66 -12.83 -3.63 -3.17
C VAL A 66 -13.27 -5.05 -2.80
N LYS A 67 -12.52 -5.74 -1.94
CA LYS A 67 -12.75 -7.16 -1.61
C LYS A 67 -13.63 -7.38 -0.39
N VAL A 68 -13.57 -6.49 0.60
CA VAL A 68 -14.37 -6.64 1.83
C VAL A 68 -15.69 -5.86 1.73
N ARG A 69 -15.63 -4.60 1.29
CA ARG A 69 -16.83 -3.74 1.19
C ARG A 69 -17.53 -3.80 -0.18
N GLY A 70 -16.96 -4.47 -1.17
CA GLY A 70 -17.57 -4.65 -2.49
C GLY A 70 -17.63 -3.38 -3.35
N PHE A 71 -16.76 -2.41 -3.10
CA PHE A 71 -16.71 -1.19 -3.90
C PHE A 71 -16.22 -1.50 -5.32
N GLN A 72 -16.81 -0.83 -6.30
CA GLN A 72 -16.24 -0.75 -7.64
C GLN A 72 -14.95 0.09 -7.60
N LEU A 73 -14.03 -0.16 -8.53
CA LEU A 73 -12.71 0.48 -8.57
C LEU A 73 -12.79 2.02 -8.60
N TRP A 74 -13.74 2.58 -9.36
CA TRP A 74 -13.95 4.02 -9.43
C TRP A 74 -14.38 4.60 -8.07
N GLY A 75 -15.21 3.87 -7.31
CA GLY A 75 -15.68 4.28 -5.99
C GLY A 75 -14.53 4.23 -4.98
N ALA A 76 -13.76 3.13 -4.99
CA ALA A 76 -12.57 3.02 -4.16
C ALA A 76 -11.57 4.15 -4.46
N ARG A 77 -11.37 4.51 -5.73
CA ARG A 77 -10.45 5.59 -6.14
C ARG A 77 -10.86 6.95 -5.57
N LYS A 78 -12.16 7.27 -5.57
CA LYS A 78 -12.67 8.53 -4.99
C LYS A 78 -12.43 8.58 -3.49
N GLU A 79 -12.78 7.52 -2.77
CA GLU A 79 -12.57 7.41 -1.32
C GLU A 79 -11.08 7.58 -0.95
N LEU A 80 -10.18 6.91 -1.67
CA LEU A 80 -8.74 7.00 -1.44
C LEU A 80 -8.17 8.39 -1.71
N LYS A 81 -8.74 9.15 -2.65
CA LYS A 81 -8.31 10.54 -2.91
C LYS A 81 -8.71 11.48 -1.78
N ILE A 82 -9.91 11.31 -1.24
CA ILE A 82 -10.40 12.08 -0.09
C ILE A 82 -9.54 11.76 1.14
N GLU A 83 -9.34 10.48 1.44
CA GLU A 83 -8.53 10.02 2.58
C GLU A 83 -7.07 10.49 2.47
N ALA A 84 -6.49 10.50 1.26
CA ALA A 84 -5.15 11.04 1.05
C ALA A 84 -5.08 12.55 1.31
N ALA A 85 -6.09 13.33 0.89
CA ALA A 85 -6.16 14.76 1.14
C ALA A 85 -6.33 15.10 2.63
N GLU A 86 -7.17 14.33 3.35
CA GLU A 86 -7.37 14.47 4.80
C GLU A 86 -6.09 14.14 5.59
N ASN A 87 -5.36 13.10 5.20
CA ASN A 87 -4.08 12.79 5.84
C ASN A 87 -3.07 13.93 5.69
N ILE A 88 -3.04 14.60 4.53
CA ILE A 88 -2.18 15.76 4.29
C ILE A 88 -2.61 16.94 5.17
N SER A 89 -3.91 17.22 5.29
CA SER A 89 -4.39 18.34 6.10
C SER A 89 -4.10 18.14 7.59
N ILE A 90 -4.21 16.91 8.12
CA ILE A 90 -3.83 16.57 9.50
C ILE A 90 -2.33 16.79 9.73
N LEU A 91 -1.48 16.38 8.78
CA LEU A 91 -0.03 16.57 8.88
C LEU A 91 0.39 18.05 8.84
N ILE A 92 -0.36 18.90 8.14
CA ILE A 92 -0.12 20.34 8.08
C ILE A 92 -0.67 21.04 9.33
N ALA A 93 -1.83 20.63 9.83
CA ALA A 93 -2.48 21.21 11.00
C ALA A 93 -1.82 20.82 12.34
N GLY A 94 -1.04 19.74 12.36
CA GLY A 94 -0.27 19.27 13.53
C GLY A 94 1.13 19.88 13.68
N LYS A 95 1.48 20.90 12.87
CA LYS A 95 2.70 21.72 12.99
C LYS A 95 2.36 23.13 13.44
#